data_AF-A0A426ZEJ1-F1
#
_entry.id   AF-A0A426ZEJ1-F1
#
_cell.length_a   1.000
_cell.length_b   1.000
_cell.length_c   1.000
_cell.angle_alpha   90.00
_cell.angle_beta   90.00
_cell.angle_gamma   90.00
#
_symmetry.space_group_name_H-M   'P 1'
#
loop_
_entity.id
_entity.type
_entity.pdbx_description
1 polymer ?
#
loop_
_entity_poly.entity_id
_entity_poly.type
_entity_poly.pdbx_seq_one_letter_code
_entity_poly.pdbx_strand_id
1 'polypeptide(L)'
;MGFIRRFALWLLISSLADLRSGDGFYLPGSYPHEYQVGDALSVKVNSLTSIETEMPFSYYSLPFCRPQEGIKDSAENLGELLMGDRIENSPYRFKMFTNESDVFLCGSNPLSSQDFDLLKKRIDEMYQVNVILDNLPAIRYTKKDDYVLRWTGYPVGVRAGDAYYVFNHLKFTVFVHKYEDANAARVVGSTGDAADVIQTTGKSGFGKPGWMVVGFEVVPCSFHHNAESIKNVKMYDKYPAKIQCDPITVAMKLTQNQPIVFTYEVAFVESDIKWPSRWDAYLKMEGAKVHWFSILNSLMVIAFLAGIVLVILLRTVRRDLTRYEELDKESQAQMNEELSGWKLVVGDVFRAPDHPLLLCVMVGDGVQILGMAVVTILFAALGFMSPASRGTLITGMLFFYLILGIVAGYFAVRIWKTLKCGDHSGWVGVSWRVACFFPGIAFLILTTLNFLLWGSHSTGAIPISLFIVLLLLWFCISVPLTLTGGFLGAKAPHIEYPVRTNQIPREIPPQKYPSWLLVIGAGTLPFGLSLLSFQYFDVDLGTKHWVIKLWKHDHVQISRFTRLQASILDGLYGAFYSKRCPDPWSLPLHSLPLRPISRPTLSLHESKGLMTL
;
A
#
# COMPACT_ATOMS: atom_id res chain seq x y z
N MET A 1 -41.53 -23.76 2.24
CA MET A 1 -40.55 -23.15 3.17
C MET A 1 -39.70 -24.15 3.97
N GLY A 2 -40.21 -25.34 4.35
CA GLY A 2 -39.43 -26.32 5.14
C GLY A 2 -38.24 -26.96 4.41
N PHE A 3 -38.34 -27.19 3.10
CA PHE A 3 -37.30 -27.87 2.31
C PHE A 3 -36.01 -27.03 2.17
N ILE A 4 -36.13 -25.73 1.86
CA ILE A 4 -35.00 -24.81 1.72
C ILE A 4 -34.25 -24.65 3.06
N ARG A 5 -34.99 -24.59 4.17
CA ARG A 5 -34.40 -24.48 5.51
C ARG A 5 -33.67 -25.76 5.92
N ARG A 6 -34.18 -26.93 5.53
CA ARG A 6 -33.51 -28.22 5.76
C ARG A 6 -32.29 -28.39 4.87
N PHE A 7 -32.34 -27.95 3.62
CA PHE A 7 -31.20 -27.97 2.70
C PHE A 7 -30.09 -27.01 3.15
N ALA A 8 -30.44 -25.82 3.62
CA ALA A 8 -29.49 -24.88 4.22
C ALA A 8 -28.86 -25.42 5.51
N LEU A 9 -29.64 -26.10 6.37
CA LEU A 9 -29.10 -26.75 7.57
C LEU A 9 -28.16 -27.90 7.21
N TRP A 10 -28.50 -28.67 6.17
CA TRP A 10 -27.69 -29.80 5.71
C TRP A 10 -26.36 -29.32 5.11
N LEU A 11 -26.37 -28.21 4.36
CA LEU A 11 -25.16 -27.54 3.86
C LEU A 11 -24.27 -26.99 4.99
N LEU A 12 -24.88 -26.47 6.06
CA LEU A 12 -24.17 -25.96 7.23
C LEU A 12 -23.58 -27.08 8.10
N ILE A 13 -24.28 -28.21 8.20
CA ILE A 13 -23.80 -29.39 8.92
C ILE A 13 -22.74 -30.12 8.10
N SER A 14 -22.87 -30.19 6.77
CA SER A 14 -21.83 -30.75 5.90
C SER A 14 -20.56 -29.89 5.91
N SER A 15 -20.68 -28.56 5.93
CA SER A 15 -19.50 -27.68 6.04
C SER A 15 -18.83 -27.72 7.41
N LEU A 16 -19.57 -28.04 8.49
CA LEU A 16 -19.02 -28.28 9.82
C LEU A 16 -18.43 -29.70 9.99
N ALA A 17 -18.94 -30.69 9.24
CA ALA A 17 -18.43 -32.06 9.26
C ALA A 17 -17.14 -32.25 8.44
N ASP A 18 -16.84 -31.34 7.51
CA ASP A 18 -15.59 -31.29 6.74
C ASP A 18 -14.44 -30.57 7.48
N LEU A 19 -14.63 -30.11 8.72
CA LEU A 19 -13.53 -29.78 9.63
C LEU A 19 -12.85 -31.09 10.08
N ARG A 20 -12.12 -31.73 9.16
CA ARG A 20 -11.07 -32.66 9.52
C ARG A 20 -10.11 -31.93 10.47
N SER A 21 -9.63 -32.64 11.49
CA SER A 21 -8.47 -32.25 12.30
C SER A 21 -7.37 -31.78 11.36
N GLY A 22 -7.23 -30.47 11.21
CA GLY A 22 -6.23 -29.89 10.33
C GLY A 22 -4.87 -30.22 10.90
N ASP A 23 -3.99 -30.75 10.05
CA ASP A 23 -2.55 -30.57 10.26
C ASP A 23 -2.33 -29.09 10.59
N GLY A 24 -1.66 -28.82 11.71
CA GLY A 24 -1.52 -27.46 12.23
C GLY A 24 -1.12 -26.50 11.12
N PHE A 25 -1.90 -25.43 10.93
CA PHE A 25 -1.63 -24.42 9.92
C PHE A 25 -0.26 -23.79 10.21
N TYR A 26 0.77 -24.23 9.48
CA TYR A 26 2.09 -23.62 9.56
C TYR A 26 2.02 -22.25 8.89
N LEU A 27 2.07 -21.20 9.71
CA LEU A 27 2.28 -19.83 9.25
C LEU A 27 3.78 -19.69 8.94
N PRO A 28 4.20 -19.58 7.66
CA PRO A 28 5.60 -19.48 7.33
C PRO A 28 6.26 -18.27 8.00
N GLY A 29 7.39 -18.50 8.66
CA GLY A 29 8.12 -17.45 9.39
C GLY A 29 7.62 -17.17 10.82
N SER A 30 6.58 -17.86 11.30
CA SER A 30 6.10 -17.76 12.69
C SER A 30 6.79 -18.73 13.66
N TYR A 31 7.33 -19.84 13.14
CA TYR A 31 8.08 -20.83 13.91
C TYR A 31 9.46 -21.08 13.30
N PRO A 32 10.47 -21.39 14.14
CA PRO A 32 11.80 -21.74 13.66
C PRO A 32 11.78 -23.07 12.92
N HIS A 33 12.48 -23.10 11.78
CA HIS A 33 12.79 -24.34 11.07
C HIS A 33 14.12 -24.88 11.59
N GLU A 34 14.08 -26.08 12.18
CA GLU A 34 15.26 -26.75 12.69
C GLU A 34 15.90 -27.59 11.58
N TYR A 35 17.19 -27.38 11.34
CA TYR A 35 17.99 -28.13 10.37
C TYR A 35 19.10 -28.91 11.06
N GLN A 36 19.31 -30.15 10.63
CA GLN A 36 20.47 -30.94 11.01
C GLN A 36 21.66 -30.66 10.11
N VAL A 37 22.87 -30.99 10.59
CA VAL A 37 24.09 -30.87 9.79
C VAL A 37 23.99 -31.78 8.56
N GLY A 38 24.18 -31.19 7.37
CA GLY A 38 24.05 -31.87 6.09
C GLY A 38 22.67 -31.77 5.43
N ASP A 39 21.66 -31.24 6.12
CA ASP A 39 20.33 -31.01 5.53
C ASP A 39 20.41 -30.03 4.36
N ALA A 40 19.61 -30.29 3.33
CA ALA A 40 19.55 -29.43 2.15
C ALA A 40 18.76 -28.16 2.45
N LEU A 41 19.38 -26.99 2.22
CA LEU A 41 18.71 -25.71 2.34
C LEU A 41 18.25 -25.24 0.96
N SER A 42 16.96 -24.93 0.83
CA SER A 42 16.37 -24.47 -0.42
C SER A 42 16.60 -22.97 -0.61
N VAL A 43 17.54 -22.63 -1.48
CA VAL A 43 17.76 -21.24 -1.91
C VAL A 43 16.75 -20.91 -3.01
N LYS A 44 16.01 -19.81 -2.84
CA LYS A 44 15.00 -19.33 -3.79
C LYS A 44 15.47 -18.00 -4.40
N VAL A 45 14.97 -17.67 -5.58
CA VAL A 45 15.18 -16.38 -6.25
C VAL A 45 13.85 -15.69 -6.45
N ASN A 46 13.83 -14.36 -6.38
CA ASN A 46 12.65 -13.55 -6.67
C ASN A 46 12.87 -12.71 -7.95
N SER A 47 11.81 -12.04 -8.39
CA SER A 47 11.84 -11.03 -9.44
C SER A 47 13.00 -10.03 -9.26
N LEU A 48 13.60 -9.65 -10.38
CA LEU A 48 14.57 -8.57 -10.48
C LEU A 48 13.87 -7.24 -10.21
N THR A 49 14.44 -6.44 -9.32
CA THR A 49 13.91 -5.12 -8.95
C THR A 49 14.95 -4.04 -9.26
N SER A 50 14.52 -2.90 -9.77
CA SER A 50 15.41 -1.77 -10.09
C SER A 50 15.23 -0.63 -9.10
N ILE A 51 16.30 0.15 -8.89
CA ILE A 51 16.24 1.39 -8.10
C ILE A 51 15.71 2.56 -8.96
N GLU A 52 15.84 2.48 -10.29
CA GLU A 52 15.40 3.55 -11.20
C GLU A 52 14.01 3.31 -11.78
N THR A 53 13.62 2.05 -11.99
CA THR A 53 12.37 1.69 -12.65
C THR A 53 11.51 0.79 -11.76
N GLU A 54 10.22 1.10 -11.68
CA GLU A 54 9.23 0.37 -10.87
C GLU A 54 8.76 -0.98 -11.47
N MET A 55 9.31 -1.40 -12.61
CA MET A 55 8.85 -2.61 -13.30
C MET A 55 9.71 -3.82 -12.93
N PRO A 56 9.16 -4.86 -12.28
CA PRO A 56 9.90 -6.08 -12.00
C PRO A 56 9.95 -7.02 -13.21
N PHE A 57 11.04 -7.76 -13.34
CA PHE A 57 11.23 -8.77 -14.39
C PHE A 57 11.63 -10.11 -13.79
N SER A 58 11.40 -11.22 -14.52
CA SER A 58 11.75 -12.56 -14.04
C SER A 58 13.26 -12.71 -13.93
N TYR A 59 13.74 -13.41 -12.90
CA TYR A 59 15.14 -13.78 -12.77
C TYR A 59 15.64 -14.51 -14.03
N TYR A 60 14.87 -15.48 -14.54
CA TYR A 60 15.22 -16.27 -15.72
C TYR A 60 14.98 -15.56 -17.07
N SER A 61 14.59 -14.28 -17.05
CA SER A 61 14.59 -13.44 -18.27
C SER A 61 16.01 -13.07 -18.71
N LEU A 62 16.97 -13.12 -17.78
CA LEU A 62 18.39 -12.96 -18.06
C LEU A 62 19.06 -14.33 -18.25
N PRO A 63 20.24 -14.40 -18.91
CA PRO A 63 20.94 -15.65 -19.22
C PRO A 63 21.64 -16.27 -17.98
N PHE A 64 20.94 -16.34 -16.85
CA PHE A 64 21.38 -17.03 -15.63
C PHE A 64 21.20 -18.55 -15.73
N CYS A 65 21.89 -19.27 -14.85
CA CYS A 65 21.80 -20.72 -14.75
C CYS A 65 20.40 -21.19 -14.34
N ARG A 66 19.88 -22.19 -15.04
CA ARG A 66 18.61 -22.85 -14.72
C ARG A 66 18.85 -24.12 -13.89
N PRO A 67 17.97 -24.45 -12.93
CA PRO A 67 18.05 -25.69 -12.18
C PRO A 67 17.78 -26.91 -13.08
N GLN A 68 18.46 -28.03 -12.81
CA GLN A 68 18.31 -29.27 -13.58
C GLN A 68 16.90 -29.88 -13.50
N GLU A 69 16.19 -29.65 -12.39
CA GLU A 69 14.84 -30.17 -12.13
C GLU A 69 13.72 -29.32 -12.78
N GLY A 70 14.10 -28.30 -13.55
CA GLY A 70 13.17 -27.32 -14.11
C GLY A 70 12.81 -26.21 -13.12
N ILE A 71 12.26 -25.13 -13.66
CA ILE A 71 11.82 -23.95 -12.90
C ILE A 71 10.47 -24.29 -12.26
N LYS A 72 10.38 -24.14 -10.94
CA LYS A 72 9.18 -24.38 -10.15
C LYS A 72 8.87 -23.13 -9.33
N ASP A 73 7.65 -22.64 -9.46
CA ASP A 73 7.13 -21.56 -8.63
C ASP A 73 6.96 -22.05 -7.19
N SER A 74 7.39 -21.24 -6.23
CA SER A 74 7.45 -21.56 -4.80
C SER A 74 6.73 -20.52 -3.93
N ALA A 75 5.73 -19.83 -4.49
CA ALA A 75 4.91 -18.88 -3.75
C ALA A 75 4.10 -19.60 -2.65
N GLU A 76 4.15 -19.09 -1.44
CA GLU A 76 3.59 -19.76 -0.26
C GLU A 76 2.17 -19.27 0.06
N ASN A 77 1.82 -18.04 -0.34
CA ASN A 77 0.50 -17.47 -0.09
C ASN A 77 0.01 -16.50 -1.19
N LEU A 78 -1.30 -16.20 -1.13
CA LEU A 78 -1.97 -15.31 -2.09
C LEU A 78 -1.40 -13.88 -2.06
N GLY A 79 -1.03 -13.40 -0.87
CA GLY A 79 -0.48 -12.06 -0.71
C GLY A 79 0.88 -11.88 -1.39
N GLU A 80 1.77 -12.87 -1.37
CA GLU A 80 3.04 -12.84 -2.10
C GLU A 80 2.80 -12.69 -3.60
N LEU A 81 1.87 -13.49 -4.15
CA LEU A 81 1.50 -13.42 -5.56
C LEU A 81 0.91 -12.05 -5.95
N LEU A 82 0.14 -11.43 -5.06
CA LEU A 82 -0.45 -10.10 -5.28
C LEU A 82 0.55 -8.95 -5.13
N MET A 83 1.65 -9.15 -4.39
CA MET A 83 2.77 -8.18 -4.35
C MET A 83 3.57 -8.19 -5.66
N GLY A 84 3.31 -9.13 -6.57
CA GLY A 84 4.10 -9.31 -7.79
C GLY A 84 5.42 -10.05 -7.54
N ASP A 85 5.57 -10.67 -6.36
CA ASP A 85 6.70 -11.54 -6.07
C ASP A 85 6.53 -12.85 -6.86
N ARG A 86 7.58 -13.19 -7.60
CA ARG A 86 7.66 -14.43 -8.37
C ARG A 86 8.83 -15.23 -7.85
N ILE A 87 8.57 -15.93 -6.75
CA ILE A 87 9.57 -16.73 -6.06
C ILE A 87 9.70 -18.07 -6.78
N GLU A 88 10.88 -18.33 -7.33
CA GLU A 88 11.20 -19.52 -8.10
C GLU A 88 12.36 -20.27 -7.44
N ASN A 89 12.44 -21.59 -7.63
CA ASN A 89 13.59 -22.36 -7.18
C ASN A 89 14.87 -21.89 -7.86
N SER A 90 15.98 -21.85 -7.14
CA SER A 90 17.29 -21.46 -7.68
C SER A 90 18.16 -22.70 -7.98
N PRO A 91 19.21 -22.57 -8.81
CA PRO A 91 20.21 -23.60 -8.99
C PRO A 91 21.20 -23.71 -7.82
N TYR A 92 21.17 -22.82 -6.82
CA TYR A 92 22.11 -22.87 -5.69
C TYR A 92 21.69 -23.95 -4.70
N ARG A 93 22.64 -24.82 -4.31
CA ARG A 93 22.40 -25.92 -3.37
C ARG A 93 23.29 -25.75 -2.17
N PHE A 94 22.70 -25.44 -1.01
CA PHE A 94 23.45 -25.37 0.23
C PHE A 94 23.16 -26.60 1.08
N LYS A 95 24.19 -27.08 1.78
CA LYS A 95 24.05 -28.11 2.80
C LYS A 95 24.42 -27.49 4.14
N MET A 96 23.54 -27.62 5.12
CA MET A 96 23.71 -27.01 6.43
C MET A 96 25.07 -27.38 7.04
N PHE A 97 25.84 -26.38 7.49
CA PHE A 97 27.19 -26.52 8.05
C PHE A 97 28.26 -27.10 7.10
N THR A 98 28.03 -27.10 5.79
CA THR A 98 29.02 -27.56 4.81
C THR A 98 29.57 -26.38 4.01
N ASN A 99 30.80 -25.97 4.32
CA ASN A 99 31.46 -24.90 3.57
C ASN A 99 31.95 -25.44 2.22
N GLU A 100 31.51 -24.82 1.13
CA GLU A 100 31.94 -25.17 -0.23
C GLU A 100 32.52 -23.92 -0.90
N SER A 101 33.72 -24.06 -1.48
CA SER A 101 34.40 -22.98 -2.19
C SER A 101 34.51 -23.28 -3.67
N ASP A 102 34.47 -22.22 -4.49
CA ASP A 102 34.72 -22.29 -5.93
C ASP A 102 33.80 -23.29 -6.66
N VAL A 103 32.52 -23.37 -6.31
CA VAL A 103 31.59 -24.33 -6.90
C VAL A 103 31.15 -23.84 -8.29
N PHE A 104 31.31 -24.70 -9.30
CA PHE A 104 30.85 -24.41 -10.64
C PHE A 104 29.34 -24.60 -10.77
N LEU A 105 28.64 -23.58 -11.28
CA LEU A 105 27.18 -23.63 -11.44
C LEU A 105 26.81 -23.97 -12.88
N CYS A 106 27.10 -23.08 -13.83
CA CYS A 106 26.94 -23.36 -15.25
C CYS A 106 27.68 -22.34 -16.12
N GLY A 107 27.87 -22.68 -17.39
CA GLY A 107 28.13 -21.70 -18.45
C GLY A 107 26.84 -21.38 -19.19
N SER A 108 26.55 -20.10 -19.39
CA SER A 108 25.48 -19.68 -20.28
C SER A 108 25.80 -20.07 -21.72
N ASN A 109 24.77 -20.09 -22.58
CA ASN A 109 25.00 -20.10 -24.01
C ASN A 109 25.76 -18.82 -24.43
N PRO A 110 26.48 -18.83 -25.57
CA PRO A 110 27.05 -17.62 -26.15
C PRO A 110 26.00 -16.52 -26.24
N LEU A 111 26.30 -15.33 -25.72
CA LEU A 111 25.34 -14.24 -25.69
C LEU A 111 24.93 -13.82 -27.11
N SER A 112 23.63 -13.94 -27.41
CA SER A 112 23.01 -13.36 -28.59
C SER A 112 23.12 -11.83 -28.54
N SER A 113 23.03 -11.16 -29.70
CA SER A 113 22.98 -9.69 -29.76
C SER A 113 21.83 -9.12 -28.92
N GLN A 114 20.66 -9.78 -28.96
CA GLN A 114 19.49 -9.38 -28.19
C GLN A 114 19.72 -9.52 -26.68
N ASP A 115 20.31 -10.63 -26.23
CA ASP A 115 20.60 -10.87 -24.82
C ASP A 115 21.66 -9.91 -24.29
N PHE A 116 22.66 -9.59 -25.12
CA PHE A 116 23.69 -8.61 -24.81
C PHE A 116 23.09 -7.20 -24.62
N ASP A 117 22.22 -6.75 -25.54
CA ASP A 117 21.57 -5.45 -25.44
C ASP A 117 20.59 -5.39 -24.26
N LEU A 118 19.85 -6.48 -24.01
CA LEU A 118 18.97 -6.60 -22.85
C LEU A 118 19.75 -6.49 -21.54
N LEU A 119 20.85 -7.24 -21.41
CA LEU A 119 21.67 -7.24 -20.20
C LEU A 119 22.33 -5.86 -19.96
N LYS A 120 22.82 -5.22 -21.03
CA LYS A 120 23.33 -3.84 -21.00
C LYS A 120 22.26 -2.88 -20.47
N LYS A 121 21.05 -2.97 -21.02
CA LYS A 121 19.91 -2.16 -20.58
C LYS A 121 19.58 -2.40 -19.10
N ARG A 122 19.56 -3.65 -18.63
CA ARG A 122 19.30 -3.96 -17.20
C ARG A 122 20.40 -3.47 -16.26
N ILE A 123 21.65 -3.44 -16.72
CA ILE A 123 22.75 -2.86 -15.95
C ILE A 123 22.61 -1.33 -15.87
N ASP A 124 22.30 -0.67 -16.98
CA ASP A 124 22.06 0.78 -17.02
C ASP A 124 20.86 1.17 -16.13
N GLU A 125 19.79 0.39 -16.15
CA GLU A 125 18.60 0.58 -15.30
C GLU A 125 18.80 0.11 -13.84
N MET A 126 20.03 -0.23 -13.41
CA MET A 126 20.36 -0.65 -12.03
C MET A 126 19.49 -1.77 -11.45
N TYR A 127 19.22 -2.82 -12.23
CA TYR A 127 18.51 -4.00 -11.72
C TYR A 127 19.33 -4.78 -10.69
N GLN A 128 18.64 -5.24 -9.65
CA GLN A 128 19.15 -6.07 -8.58
C GLN A 128 18.47 -7.44 -8.58
N VAL A 129 19.26 -8.45 -8.28
CA VAL A 129 18.85 -9.82 -8.07
C VAL A 129 18.53 -10.02 -6.60
N ASN A 130 17.33 -10.52 -6.32
CA ASN A 130 16.87 -10.83 -4.98
C ASN A 130 16.93 -12.34 -4.74
N VAL A 131 17.82 -12.76 -3.85
CA VAL A 131 17.97 -14.17 -3.43
C VAL A 131 17.41 -14.32 -2.02
N ILE A 132 16.77 -15.45 -1.74
CA ILE A 132 16.08 -15.72 -0.47
C ILE A 132 16.52 -17.07 0.08
N LEU A 133 16.75 -17.13 1.39
CA LEU A 133 17.03 -18.35 2.14
C LEU A 133 16.22 -18.33 3.44
N ASP A 134 15.43 -19.38 3.70
CA ASP A 134 14.57 -19.47 4.91
C ASP A 134 13.74 -18.19 5.19
N ASN A 135 13.11 -17.66 4.15
CA ASN A 135 12.36 -16.39 4.14
C ASN A 135 13.17 -15.11 4.38
N LEU A 136 14.49 -15.19 4.59
CA LEU A 136 15.36 -14.03 4.70
C LEU A 136 15.90 -13.63 3.31
N PRO A 137 15.79 -12.35 2.92
CA PRO A 137 16.46 -11.88 1.72
C PRO A 137 17.97 -11.86 1.93
N ALA A 138 18.75 -12.02 0.86
CA ALA A 138 20.18 -11.81 0.89
C ALA A 138 20.46 -10.31 1.11
N ILE A 139 21.30 -9.97 2.06
CA ILE A 139 21.81 -8.61 2.25
C ILE A 139 23.23 -8.49 1.75
N ARG A 140 23.60 -7.31 1.27
CA ARG A 140 24.99 -6.95 1.01
C ARG A 140 25.31 -5.64 1.72
N TYR A 141 26.54 -5.56 2.22
CA TYR A 141 27.08 -4.34 2.80
C TYR A 141 28.02 -3.69 1.79
N THR A 142 27.91 -2.37 1.64
CA THR A 142 28.83 -1.57 0.84
C THR A 142 29.36 -0.45 1.68
N LYS A 143 30.68 -0.43 1.87
CA LYS A 143 31.33 0.63 2.63
C LYS A 143 31.57 1.82 1.69
N LYS A 144 30.99 2.97 2.01
CA LYS A 144 31.27 4.24 1.34
C LYS A 144 31.79 5.21 2.39
N ASP A 145 33.08 5.49 2.32
CA ASP A 145 33.81 6.29 3.31
C ASP A 145 33.66 5.71 4.73
N ASP A 146 32.94 6.41 5.60
CA ASP A 146 32.70 6.07 7.02
C ASP A 146 31.31 5.43 7.26
N TYR A 147 30.47 5.34 6.22
CA TYR A 147 29.13 4.76 6.31
C TYR A 147 29.07 3.39 5.65
N VAL A 148 28.42 2.43 6.32
CA VAL A 148 28.12 1.12 5.76
C VAL A 148 26.69 1.13 5.25
N LEU A 149 26.52 1.16 3.92
CA LEU A 149 25.20 1.04 3.32
C LEU A 149 24.79 -0.42 3.22
N ARG A 150 23.59 -0.73 3.71
CA ARG A 150 22.95 -2.04 3.54
C ARG A 150 22.04 -2.02 2.32
N TRP A 151 22.16 -3.03 1.48
CA TRP A 151 21.28 -3.26 0.33
C TRP A 151 20.68 -4.66 0.41
N THR A 152 19.46 -4.83 -0.10
CA THR A 152 18.84 -6.14 -0.32
C THR A 152 19.13 -6.61 -1.74
N GLY A 153 19.62 -7.83 -1.87
CA GLY A 153 20.06 -8.39 -3.15
C GLY A 153 21.40 -7.85 -3.63
N TYR A 154 21.75 -8.19 -4.87
CA TYR A 154 22.99 -7.75 -5.52
C TYR A 154 22.72 -7.23 -6.94
N PRO A 155 23.45 -6.21 -7.43
CA PRO A 155 23.27 -5.70 -8.78
C PRO A 155 23.64 -6.77 -9.82
N VAL A 156 22.94 -6.79 -10.96
CA VAL A 156 23.27 -7.71 -12.07
C VAL A 156 24.70 -7.46 -12.60
N GLY A 157 25.11 -6.19 -12.63
CA GLY A 157 26.40 -5.77 -13.14
C GLY A 157 26.67 -4.30 -12.85
N VAL A 158 27.78 -3.80 -13.39
CA VAL A 158 28.18 -2.40 -13.24
C VAL A 158 28.80 -1.90 -14.55
N ARG A 159 28.56 -0.62 -14.84
CA ARG A 159 29.23 0.08 -15.92
C ARG A 159 30.47 0.79 -15.37
N ALA A 160 31.64 0.46 -15.91
CA ALA A 160 32.90 1.13 -15.57
C ALA A 160 33.54 1.68 -16.85
N GLY A 161 33.50 3.01 -17.00
CA GLY A 161 33.86 3.69 -18.24
C GLY A 161 32.90 3.35 -19.38
N ASP A 162 33.45 2.93 -20.52
CA ASP A 162 32.69 2.50 -21.71
C ASP A 162 32.42 0.99 -21.77
N ALA A 163 32.85 0.24 -20.75
CA ALA A 163 32.64 -1.19 -20.67
C ALA A 163 31.60 -1.57 -19.61
N TYR A 164 30.87 -2.64 -19.88
CA TYR A 164 29.90 -3.23 -18.98
C TYR A 164 30.47 -4.51 -18.39
N TYR A 165 30.29 -4.70 -17.09
CA TYR A 165 30.78 -5.85 -16.35
C TYR A 165 29.64 -6.53 -15.61
N VAL A 166 29.71 -7.86 -15.48
CA VAL A 166 28.71 -8.67 -14.78
C VAL A 166 29.29 -9.30 -13.53
N PHE A 167 28.46 -9.41 -12.50
CA PHE A 167 28.76 -10.19 -11.31
C PHE A 167 28.32 -11.64 -11.53
N ASN A 168 29.31 -12.50 -11.70
CA ASN A 168 29.13 -13.89 -12.08
C ASN A 168 29.62 -14.88 -11.01
N HIS A 169 30.43 -14.42 -10.07
CA HIS A 169 30.81 -15.18 -8.90
C HIS A 169 30.09 -14.62 -7.66
N LEU A 170 29.39 -15.48 -6.91
CA LEU A 170 28.68 -15.07 -5.69
C LEU A 170 29.25 -15.77 -4.47
N LYS A 171 29.63 -14.99 -3.47
CA LYS A 171 30.00 -15.48 -2.15
C LYS A 171 28.84 -15.33 -1.19
N PHE A 172 28.30 -16.44 -0.71
CA PHE A 172 27.24 -16.48 0.26
C PHE A 172 27.78 -16.73 1.67
N THR A 173 27.30 -15.96 2.64
CA THR A 173 27.55 -16.22 4.06
C THR A 173 26.22 -16.47 4.75
N VAL A 174 26.05 -17.66 5.31
CA VAL A 174 24.84 -18.05 6.04
C VAL A 174 25.16 -17.99 7.53
N PHE A 175 24.47 -17.11 8.24
CA PHE A 175 24.57 -17.03 9.69
C PHE A 175 23.63 -18.04 10.33
N VAL A 176 24.18 -18.87 11.21
CA VAL A 176 23.47 -19.95 11.87
C VAL A 176 23.54 -19.81 13.37
N HIS A 177 22.47 -20.17 14.05
CA HIS A 177 22.39 -20.18 15.51
C HIS A 177 21.97 -21.56 15.99
N LYS A 178 22.57 -22.00 17.09
CA LYS A 178 22.24 -23.28 17.69
C LYS A 178 20.81 -23.25 18.24
N TYR A 179 20.04 -24.30 17.97
CA TYR A 179 18.76 -24.49 18.64
C TYR A 179 19.01 -24.88 20.09
N GLU A 180 18.78 -23.95 21.01
CA GLU A 180 18.77 -24.25 22.44
C GLU A 180 17.41 -24.83 22.81
N ASP A 181 17.40 -26.09 23.27
CA ASP A 181 16.17 -26.77 23.71
C ASP A 181 15.40 -25.91 24.72
N ALA A 182 14.12 -25.73 24.43
CA ALA A 182 13.17 -24.93 25.20
C ALA A 182 12.77 -25.57 26.54
N ASN A 183 13.74 -25.94 27.38
CA ASN A 183 13.50 -26.16 28.80
C ASN A 183 13.33 -24.83 29.57
N ALA A 184 13.47 -23.67 28.91
CA ALA A 184 13.38 -22.35 29.56
C ALA A 184 12.22 -21.45 29.09
N ALA A 185 11.46 -21.80 28.04
CA ALA A 185 10.50 -20.88 27.40
C ALA A 185 9.01 -21.23 27.62
N ARG A 186 8.67 -22.09 28.59
CA ARG A 186 7.28 -22.48 28.90
C ARG A 186 6.65 -21.79 30.11
N VAL A 187 7.22 -20.69 30.59
CA VAL A 187 6.66 -19.95 31.74
C VAL A 187 6.52 -18.47 31.43
N VAL A 188 5.59 -18.08 30.56
CA VAL A 188 4.80 -16.83 30.68
C VAL A 188 3.54 -17.03 29.82
N GLY A 189 2.45 -17.52 30.43
CA GLY A 189 1.22 -17.70 29.65
C GLY A 189 0.10 -18.55 30.23
N SER A 190 -0.02 -18.75 31.54
CA SER A 190 -1.31 -19.08 32.15
C SER A 190 -1.28 -18.81 33.65
N THR A 191 -2.23 -17.99 34.06
CA THR A 191 -2.67 -17.82 35.44
C THR A 191 -2.84 -19.16 36.15
N GLY A 192 -2.33 -19.22 37.38
CA GLY A 192 -2.86 -19.95 38.55
C GLY A 192 -3.48 -21.34 38.34
N ASP A 193 -2.84 -22.29 39.00
CA ASP A 193 -3.36 -23.57 39.52
C ASP A 193 -3.15 -24.84 38.68
N ALA A 194 -2.80 -25.87 39.46
CA ALA A 194 -2.59 -27.28 39.14
C ALA A 194 -1.29 -27.65 38.43
N ALA A 195 -0.30 -28.03 39.26
CA ALA A 195 0.80 -28.89 38.88
C ALA A 195 0.26 -30.25 38.42
N ASP A 196 0.54 -30.61 37.17
CA ASP A 196 0.67 -32.01 36.77
C ASP A 196 1.84 -32.12 35.78
N VAL A 197 2.98 -32.57 36.31
CA VAL A 197 4.21 -32.79 35.56
C VAL A 197 4.11 -34.18 34.94
N ILE A 198 3.65 -34.25 33.69
CA ILE A 198 3.83 -35.46 32.89
C ILE A 198 5.29 -35.48 32.40
N GLN A 199 6.16 -36.15 33.16
CA GLN A 199 7.48 -36.55 32.69
C GLN A 199 7.31 -37.67 31.66
N THR A 200 7.44 -37.37 30.38
CA THR A 200 7.68 -38.40 29.36
C THR A 200 9.15 -38.81 29.41
N THR A 201 9.50 -39.68 30.36
CA THR A 201 10.70 -40.51 30.28
C THR A 201 10.60 -41.42 29.06
N GLY A 202 11.31 -41.07 27.99
CA GLY A 202 11.34 -41.87 26.75
C GLY A 202 12.54 -41.53 25.86
N LYS A 203 13.66 -42.22 26.12
CA LYS A 203 14.86 -42.35 25.27
C LYS A 203 15.71 -41.08 25.06
N SER A 204 16.68 -40.94 25.97
CA SER A 204 17.95 -40.27 25.74
C SER A 204 18.72 -40.91 24.56
N GLY A 205 18.47 -40.43 23.35
CA GLY A 205 19.54 -40.23 22.38
C GLY A 205 19.91 -38.76 22.47
N PHE A 206 21.19 -38.44 22.69
CA PHE A 206 21.70 -37.09 22.46
C PHE A 206 21.42 -36.75 20.99
N GLY A 207 20.28 -36.10 20.73
CA GLY A 207 19.97 -35.54 19.42
C GLY A 207 21.07 -34.54 19.09
N LYS A 208 21.68 -34.67 17.91
CA LYS A 208 22.63 -33.66 17.43
C LYS A 208 21.93 -32.29 17.54
N PRO A 209 22.62 -31.24 18.00
CA PRO A 209 21.98 -29.93 18.12
C PRO A 209 21.47 -29.51 16.74
N GLY A 210 20.19 -29.18 16.66
CA GLY A 210 19.61 -28.53 15.50
C GLY A 210 20.16 -27.12 15.33
N TRP A 211 20.13 -26.64 14.10
CA TRP A 211 20.61 -25.32 13.73
C TRP A 211 19.51 -24.55 13.00
N MET A 212 19.46 -23.26 13.25
CA MET A 212 18.52 -22.33 12.60
C MET A 212 19.28 -21.31 11.78
N VAL A 213 18.70 -20.90 10.65
CA VAL A 213 19.24 -19.79 9.85
C VAL A 213 18.77 -18.46 10.45
N VAL A 214 19.71 -17.58 10.78
CA VAL A 214 19.47 -16.29 11.44
C VAL A 214 19.94 -15.09 10.62
N GLY A 215 20.65 -15.32 9.53
CA GLY A 215 21.06 -14.25 8.62
C GLY A 215 21.58 -14.80 7.31
N PHE A 216 21.49 -13.98 6.26
CA PHE A 216 21.91 -14.37 4.93
C PHE A 216 22.54 -13.19 4.20
N GLU A 217 23.84 -13.30 3.91
CA GLU A 217 24.64 -12.27 3.26
C GLU A 217 25.16 -12.76 1.90
N VAL A 218 25.23 -11.85 0.93
CA VAL A 218 25.80 -12.08 -0.40
C VAL A 218 26.83 -11.01 -0.74
N VAL A 219 27.99 -11.45 -1.23
CA VAL A 219 29.04 -10.60 -1.78
C VAL A 219 29.22 -10.95 -3.27
N PRO A 220 28.83 -10.06 -4.19
CA PRO A 220 28.99 -10.28 -5.61
C PRO A 220 30.41 -9.92 -6.07
N CYS A 221 31.00 -10.76 -6.92
CA CYS A 221 32.30 -10.55 -7.53
C CYS A 221 32.27 -10.80 -9.04
N SER A 222 33.09 -10.05 -9.78
CA SER A 222 33.22 -10.19 -11.21
C SER A 222 34.55 -10.85 -11.54
N PHE A 223 34.52 -12.11 -12.00
CA PHE A 223 35.69 -12.92 -12.25
C PHE A 223 35.71 -13.45 -13.69
N HIS A 224 36.81 -13.27 -14.40
CA HIS A 224 36.96 -13.75 -15.77
C HIS A 224 37.37 -15.23 -15.78
N HIS A 225 36.41 -16.12 -16.02
CA HIS A 225 36.67 -17.56 -16.12
C HIS A 225 37.25 -17.94 -17.48
N ASN A 226 38.23 -18.84 -17.49
CA ASN A 226 38.77 -19.38 -18.74
C ASN A 226 37.83 -20.45 -19.31
N ALA A 227 37.30 -20.23 -20.52
CA ALA A 227 36.37 -21.14 -21.20
C ALA A 227 36.96 -22.55 -21.44
N GLU A 228 38.28 -22.68 -21.59
CA GLU A 228 38.93 -23.98 -21.83
C GLU A 228 38.92 -24.87 -20.60
N SER A 229 39.00 -24.27 -19.41
CA SER A 229 39.03 -24.98 -18.12
C SER A 229 37.70 -25.65 -17.74
N ILE A 230 36.62 -25.34 -18.47
CA ILE A 230 35.25 -25.69 -18.09
C ILE A 230 34.68 -26.84 -18.94
N LYS A 231 35.31 -27.18 -20.07
CA LYS A 231 34.78 -28.17 -21.02
C LYS A 231 34.44 -29.53 -20.39
N ASN A 232 35.09 -29.89 -19.27
CA ASN A 232 34.91 -31.17 -18.59
C ASN A 232 34.31 -31.04 -17.17
N VAL A 233 33.93 -29.84 -16.73
CA VAL A 233 33.43 -29.59 -15.36
C VAL A 233 31.91 -29.71 -15.35
N LYS A 234 31.35 -30.57 -14.49
CA LYS A 234 29.90 -30.68 -14.34
C LYS A 234 29.39 -29.69 -13.30
N MET A 235 28.10 -29.38 -13.38
CA MET A 235 27.42 -28.56 -12.37
C MET A 235 27.64 -29.14 -10.97
N TYR A 236 27.98 -28.26 -10.01
CA TYR A 236 28.38 -28.52 -8.62
C TYR A 236 29.77 -29.12 -8.40
N ASP A 237 30.57 -29.33 -9.44
CA ASP A 237 31.98 -29.69 -9.27
C ASP A 237 32.80 -28.48 -8.82
N LYS A 238 33.95 -28.74 -8.19
CA LYS A 238 34.88 -27.69 -7.82
C LYS A 238 35.55 -27.10 -9.07
N TYR A 239 35.55 -25.78 -9.17
CA TYR A 239 36.23 -25.05 -10.23
C TYR A 239 37.75 -25.24 -10.10
N PRO A 240 38.47 -25.50 -11.21
CA PRO A 240 39.87 -25.93 -11.16
C PRO A 240 40.86 -24.83 -10.73
N ALA A 241 40.49 -23.56 -10.85
CA ALA A 241 41.31 -22.45 -10.39
C ALA A 241 40.72 -21.83 -9.13
N LYS A 242 41.58 -21.34 -8.23
CA LYS A 242 41.12 -20.62 -7.03
C LYS A 242 40.58 -19.25 -7.43
N ILE A 243 39.35 -18.93 -7.05
CA ILE A 243 38.71 -17.66 -7.35
C ILE A 243 39.00 -16.69 -6.21
N GLN A 244 39.65 -15.57 -6.51
CA GLN A 244 39.81 -14.48 -5.54
C GLN A 244 38.70 -13.46 -5.75
N CYS A 245 37.71 -13.50 -4.86
CA CYS A 245 36.55 -12.61 -4.88
C CYS A 245 36.93 -11.27 -4.20
N ASP A 246 37.23 -10.25 -5.00
CA ASP A 246 37.33 -8.86 -4.53
C ASP A 246 36.12 -8.07 -5.07
N PRO A 247 35.25 -7.54 -4.19
CA PRO A 247 34.03 -6.83 -4.58
C PRO A 247 34.28 -5.49 -5.30
N ILE A 248 35.50 -4.96 -5.25
CA ILE A 248 35.84 -3.66 -5.88
C ILE A 248 36.31 -3.85 -7.32
N THR A 249 37.02 -4.96 -7.59
CA THR A 249 37.59 -5.22 -8.91
C THR A 249 36.56 -5.81 -9.86
N VAL A 250 36.54 -5.32 -11.10
CA VAL A 250 35.70 -5.85 -12.17
C VAL A 250 36.56 -6.48 -13.26
N ALA A 251 36.37 -7.78 -13.51
CA ALA A 251 37.18 -8.53 -14.48
C ALA A 251 36.38 -9.10 -15.65
N MET A 252 35.11 -9.47 -15.45
CA MET A 252 34.29 -10.09 -16.49
C MET A 252 33.59 -9.03 -17.35
N LYS A 253 34.25 -8.61 -18.44
CA LYS A 253 33.68 -7.69 -19.43
C LYS A 253 32.64 -8.40 -20.29
N LEU A 254 31.52 -7.73 -20.54
CA LEU A 254 30.50 -8.20 -21.47
C LEU A 254 30.94 -8.00 -22.92
N THR A 255 30.87 -9.07 -23.70
CA THR A 255 31.08 -9.07 -25.15
C THR A 255 30.08 -9.99 -25.84
N GLN A 256 29.67 -9.63 -27.06
CA GLN A 256 28.78 -10.46 -27.88
C GLN A 256 29.45 -11.81 -28.22
N ASN A 257 28.65 -12.86 -28.33
CA ASN A 257 29.07 -14.23 -28.64
C ASN A 257 30.03 -14.90 -27.64
N GLN A 258 30.23 -14.32 -26.45
CA GLN A 258 30.95 -15.00 -25.37
C GLN A 258 29.96 -15.52 -24.32
N PRO A 259 30.15 -16.75 -23.80
CA PRO A 259 29.36 -17.28 -22.70
C PRO A 259 29.78 -16.68 -21.36
N ILE A 260 28.84 -16.53 -20.44
CA ILE A 260 29.08 -16.12 -19.06
C ILE A 260 29.11 -17.36 -18.19
N VAL A 261 30.17 -17.49 -17.40
CA VAL A 261 30.34 -18.62 -16.49
C VAL A 261 29.98 -18.15 -15.08
N PHE A 262 29.08 -18.89 -14.44
CA PHE A 262 28.64 -18.61 -13.08
C PHE A 262 29.23 -19.61 -12.10
N THR A 263 29.71 -19.09 -10.98
CA THR A 263 30.28 -19.87 -9.88
C THR A 263 29.80 -19.29 -8.56
N TYR A 264 29.86 -20.07 -7.49
CA TYR A 264 29.51 -19.59 -6.16
C TYR A 264 30.35 -20.25 -5.08
N GLU A 265 30.37 -19.63 -3.90
CA GLU A 265 30.89 -20.23 -2.68
C GLU A 265 29.91 -19.98 -1.54
N VAL A 266 29.90 -20.87 -0.55
CA VAL A 266 29.05 -20.76 0.63
C VAL A 266 29.87 -21.01 1.89
N ALA A 267 29.74 -20.10 2.85
CA ALA A 267 30.35 -20.20 4.16
C ALA A 267 29.27 -20.12 5.25
N PHE A 268 29.33 -21.01 6.23
CA PHE A 268 28.48 -21.00 7.42
C PHE A 268 29.25 -20.37 8.58
N VAL A 269 28.63 -19.40 9.25
CA VAL A 269 29.20 -18.69 10.39
C VAL A 269 28.22 -18.75 11.55
N GLU A 270 28.68 -19.25 12.69
CA GLU A 270 27.88 -19.25 13.91
C GLU A 270 27.73 -17.82 14.44
N SER A 271 26.52 -17.43 14.81
CA SER A 271 26.17 -16.10 15.27
C SER A 271 25.34 -16.17 16.55
N ASP A 272 25.54 -15.20 17.44
CA ASP A 272 24.81 -15.09 18.72
C ASP A 272 23.39 -14.50 18.58
N ILE A 273 22.96 -14.21 17.35
CA ILE A 273 21.62 -13.67 17.07
C ILE A 273 20.57 -14.75 17.32
N LYS A 274 19.65 -14.49 18.24
CA LYS A 274 18.51 -15.39 18.51
C LYS A 274 17.52 -15.34 17.35
N TRP A 275 16.84 -16.45 17.09
CA TRP A 275 15.86 -16.58 16.00
C TRP A 275 14.77 -15.48 16.01
N PRO A 276 14.15 -15.08 17.13
CA PRO A 276 13.14 -14.03 17.13
C PRO A 276 13.66 -12.65 16.67
N SER A 277 14.95 -12.36 16.93
CA SER A 277 15.61 -11.11 16.55
C SER A 277 16.26 -11.14 15.16
N ARG A 278 16.14 -12.24 14.41
CA ARG A 278 16.83 -12.40 13.11
C ARG A 278 16.44 -11.34 12.07
N TRP A 279 15.20 -10.84 12.17
CA TRP A 279 14.70 -9.78 11.29
C TRP A 279 15.18 -8.37 11.67
N ASP A 280 15.74 -8.17 12.87
CA ASP A 280 16.21 -6.86 13.31
C ASP A 280 17.32 -6.33 12.38
N ALA A 281 18.21 -7.22 11.91
CA ALA A 281 19.25 -6.86 10.96
C ALA A 281 18.71 -6.36 9.61
N TYR A 282 17.47 -6.73 9.25
CA TYR A 282 16.80 -6.34 8.00
C TYR A 282 15.89 -5.12 8.18
N LEU A 283 15.25 -5.00 9.35
CA LEU A 283 14.31 -3.94 9.69
C LEU A 283 14.97 -2.70 10.30
N LYS A 284 16.20 -2.81 10.80
CA LYS A 284 16.93 -1.69 11.38
C LYS A 284 17.22 -0.65 10.30
N MET A 285 16.44 0.43 10.29
CA MET A 285 16.67 1.61 9.47
C MET A 285 17.62 2.53 10.22
N GLU A 286 18.78 2.82 9.65
CA GLU A 286 19.73 3.83 10.15
C GLU A 286 19.17 5.24 9.88
N GLY A 287 18.04 5.55 10.51
CA GLY A 287 17.27 6.78 10.28
C GLY A 287 16.20 7.06 11.35
N ALA A 288 16.04 6.21 12.37
CA ALA A 288 15.00 6.34 13.40
C ALA A 288 14.95 7.72 14.09
N LYS A 289 16.10 8.40 14.23
CA LYS A 289 16.17 9.76 14.78
C LYS A 289 15.49 10.79 13.88
N VAL A 290 15.57 10.62 12.56
CA VAL A 290 14.97 11.54 11.58
C VAL A 290 13.47 11.27 11.44
N HIS A 291 13.05 10.00 11.49
CA HIS A 291 11.63 9.64 11.52
C HIS A 291 10.86 10.29 12.69
N TRP A 292 11.40 10.25 13.90
CA TRP A 292 10.73 10.88 15.05
C TRP A 292 10.68 12.41 14.94
N PHE A 293 11.69 13.02 14.32
CA PHE A 293 11.71 14.45 14.01
C PHE A 293 10.62 14.83 12.99
N SER A 294 10.46 14.03 11.93
CA SER A 294 9.41 14.20 10.92
C SER A 294 8.00 14.05 11.50
N ILE A 295 7.79 13.05 12.38
CA ILE A 295 6.52 12.85 13.09
C ILE A 295 6.18 14.06 13.96
N LEU A 296 7.15 14.58 14.72
CA LEU A 296 6.94 15.75 15.58
C LEU A 296 6.59 16.99 14.75
N ASN A 297 7.30 17.21 13.63
CA ASN A 297 7.01 18.32 12.72
C ASN A 297 5.61 18.22 12.08
N SER A 298 5.20 17.02 11.65
CA SER A 298 3.86 16.78 11.10
C SER A 298 2.77 17.02 12.15
N LEU A 299 2.98 16.53 13.39
CA LEU A 299 2.05 16.74 14.49
C LEU A 299 1.91 18.23 14.85
N MET A 300 3.02 18.99 14.82
CA MET A 300 3.00 20.44 15.03
C MET A 300 2.17 21.16 13.95
N VAL A 301 2.37 20.81 12.66
CA VAL A 301 1.62 21.41 11.56
C VAL A 301 0.12 21.08 11.66
N ILE A 302 -0.22 19.83 11.98
CA ILE A 302 -1.61 19.40 12.19
C ILE A 302 -2.24 20.15 13.37
N ALA A 303 -1.54 20.24 14.50
CA ALA A 303 -2.02 20.96 15.69
C ALA A 303 -2.21 22.46 15.40
N PHE A 304 -1.30 23.07 14.64
CA PHE A 304 -1.40 24.47 14.24
C PHE A 304 -2.60 24.74 13.32
N LEU A 305 -2.80 23.90 12.29
CA LEU A 305 -3.97 23.99 11.40
C LEU A 305 -5.27 23.74 12.16
N ALA A 306 -5.30 22.72 13.03
CA ALA A 306 -6.45 22.46 13.90
C ALA A 306 -6.73 23.64 14.82
N GLY A 307 -5.68 24.29 15.34
CA GLY A 307 -5.78 25.52 16.14
C GLY A 307 -6.40 26.68 15.37
N ILE A 308 -5.94 26.93 14.13
CA ILE A 308 -6.53 27.97 13.26
C ILE A 308 -8.01 27.67 12.99
N VAL A 309 -8.34 26.43 12.61
CA VAL A 309 -9.73 26.02 12.36
C VAL A 309 -10.57 26.17 13.63
N LEU A 310 -10.05 25.78 14.79
CA LEU A 310 -10.72 25.94 16.07
C LEU A 310 -10.95 27.42 16.41
N VAL A 311 -9.97 28.30 16.17
CA VAL A 311 -10.13 29.74 16.39
C VAL A 311 -11.17 30.32 15.45
N ILE A 312 -11.16 29.95 14.17
CA ILE A 312 -12.18 30.36 13.20
C ILE A 312 -13.56 29.89 13.68
N LEU A 313 -13.69 28.62 14.07
CA LEU A 313 -14.94 28.03 14.55
C LEU A 313 -15.43 28.68 15.86
N LEU A 314 -14.54 28.91 16.82
CA LEU A 314 -14.89 29.62 18.06
C LEU A 314 -15.26 31.07 17.79
N ARG A 315 -14.59 31.74 16.85
CA ARG A 315 -14.89 33.13 16.49
C ARG A 315 -16.22 33.23 15.75
N THR A 316 -16.53 32.31 14.84
CA THR A 316 -17.83 32.26 14.16
C THR A 316 -18.95 31.91 15.13
N VAL A 317 -18.76 30.90 15.98
CA VAL A 317 -19.76 30.50 17.00
C VAL A 317 -19.99 31.62 18.01
N ARG A 318 -18.95 32.27 18.55
CA ARG A 318 -19.12 33.40 19.47
C ARG A 318 -19.84 34.55 18.82
N ARG A 319 -19.47 34.92 17.59
CA ARG A 319 -20.12 36.00 16.83
C ARG A 319 -21.59 35.68 16.55
N ASP A 320 -21.92 34.44 16.23
CA ASP A 320 -23.31 34.02 16.06
C ASP A 320 -24.06 34.00 17.40
N LEU A 321 -23.44 33.55 18.50
CA LEU A 321 -24.03 33.55 19.84
C LEU A 321 -24.35 34.96 20.34
N THR A 322 -23.41 35.90 20.24
CA THR A 322 -23.64 37.30 20.62
C THR A 322 -24.74 37.94 19.79
N ARG A 323 -24.81 37.59 18.49
CA ARG A 323 -25.90 38.04 17.62
C ARG A 323 -27.26 37.49 18.07
N TYR A 324 -27.33 36.25 18.60
CA TYR A 324 -28.56 35.73 19.18
C TYR A 324 -28.97 36.45 20.47
N GLU A 325 -28.02 36.77 21.35
CA GLU A 325 -28.30 37.50 22.61
C GLU A 325 -28.76 38.96 22.38
N GLU A 326 -28.22 39.62 21.36
CA GLU A 326 -28.66 40.97 20.97
C GLU A 326 -30.06 40.95 20.34
N LEU A 327 -30.37 39.95 19.50
CA LEU A 327 -31.70 39.78 18.92
C LEU A 327 -32.76 39.49 19.99
N ASP A 328 -32.45 38.67 21.01
CA ASP A 328 -33.39 38.31 22.08
C ASP A 328 -33.83 39.52 22.94
N LYS A 329 -33.01 40.60 22.99
CA LYS A 329 -33.35 41.85 23.69
C LYS A 329 -34.23 42.80 22.88
N GLU A 330 -34.24 42.69 21.55
CA GLU A 330 -35.11 43.48 20.67
C GLU A 330 -36.37 42.71 20.22
N SER A 331 -36.40 41.37 20.33
CA SER A 331 -37.38 40.49 19.67
C SER A 331 -38.56 40.01 20.54
N GLN A 332 -39.15 40.87 21.38
CA GLN A 332 -40.48 40.58 21.96
C GLN A 332 -41.65 41.15 21.11
N ALA A 333 -41.36 41.92 20.05
CA ALA A 333 -42.37 42.55 19.18
C ALA A 333 -42.46 41.99 17.74
N GLN A 334 -41.58 41.07 17.33
CA GLN A 334 -41.57 40.49 15.96
C GLN A 334 -41.42 38.97 16.01
N MET A 335 -42.24 38.31 16.83
CA MET A 335 -42.44 36.86 16.79
C MET A 335 -43.00 36.48 15.41
N ASN A 336 -42.17 36.08 14.43
CA ASN A 336 -42.42 34.98 13.47
C ASN A 336 -41.56 34.97 12.18
N GLU A 337 -40.73 35.96 11.84
CA GLU A 337 -40.16 36.00 10.46
C GLU A 337 -38.75 35.42 10.24
N GLU A 338 -37.92 35.20 11.26
CA GLU A 338 -36.57 34.62 11.05
C GLU A 338 -36.18 33.63 12.16
N LEU A 339 -36.79 32.45 12.18
CA LEU A 339 -36.19 31.33 12.91
C LEU A 339 -34.74 31.17 12.38
N SER A 340 -33.75 31.20 13.27
CA SER A 340 -32.32 31.00 13.00
C SER A 340 -32.01 30.05 11.81
N GLY A 341 -31.06 30.45 10.95
CA GLY A 341 -30.67 29.74 9.72
C GLY A 341 -30.54 28.22 9.83
N TRP A 342 -29.94 27.70 10.91
CA TRP A 342 -29.81 26.25 11.15
C TRP A 342 -31.11 25.61 11.66
N LYS A 343 -31.93 26.34 12.44
CA LYS A 343 -33.27 25.91 12.85
C LYS A 343 -34.21 25.77 11.64
N LEU A 344 -34.01 26.58 10.60
CA LEU A 344 -34.75 26.45 9.34
C LEU A 344 -34.39 25.19 8.54
N VAL A 345 -33.17 24.65 8.71
CA VAL A 345 -32.75 23.41 8.03
C VAL A 345 -33.10 22.17 8.87
N VAL A 346 -33.61 22.32 10.09
CA VAL A 346 -33.85 21.18 11.01
C VAL A 346 -34.83 20.16 10.43
N GLY A 347 -35.81 20.61 9.64
CA GLY A 347 -36.76 19.77 8.92
C GLY A 347 -36.25 19.23 7.58
N ASP A 348 -35.11 19.73 7.08
CA ASP A 348 -34.55 19.36 5.78
C ASP A 348 -33.29 18.48 5.91
N VAL A 349 -32.61 18.48 7.06
CA VAL A 349 -31.36 17.72 7.32
C VAL A 349 -31.53 16.21 7.11
N PHE A 350 -32.66 15.65 7.56
CA PHE A 350 -32.92 14.21 7.51
C PHE A 350 -33.72 13.78 6.27
N ARG A 351 -33.94 14.69 5.32
CA ARG A 351 -34.61 14.37 4.06
C ARG A 351 -33.77 13.41 3.24
N ALA A 352 -34.42 12.49 2.53
CA ALA A 352 -33.73 11.64 1.58
C ALA A 352 -33.03 12.49 0.49
N PRO A 353 -31.72 12.29 0.24
CA PRO A 353 -31.01 13.01 -0.81
C PRO A 353 -31.44 12.52 -2.20
N ASP A 354 -31.08 13.25 -3.25
CA ASP A 354 -31.42 12.91 -4.65
C ASP A 354 -30.83 11.55 -5.10
N HIS A 355 -29.69 11.17 -4.52
CA HIS A 355 -29.00 9.90 -4.78
C HIS A 355 -28.83 9.08 -3.48
N PRO A 356 -29.93 8.57 -2.88
CA PRO A 356 -29.88 7.88 -1.60
C PRO A 356 -29.14 6.54 -1.69
N LEU A 357 -29.20 5.91 -2.86
CA LEU A 357 -28.51 4.65 -3.14
C LEU A 357 -27.00 4.78 -3.10
N LEU A 358 -26.45 5.85 -3.70
CA LEU A 358 -25.01 6.09 -3.73
C LEU A 358 -24.47 6.36 -2.32
N LEU A 359 -25.22 7.14 -1.52
CA LEU A 359 -24.88 7.39 -0.12
C LEU A 359 -24.79 6.09 0.68
N CYS A 360 -25.78 5.19 0.54
CA CYS A 360 -25.78 3.91 1.24
C CYS A 360 -24.57 3.05 0.84
N VAL A 361 -24.21 3.03 -0.44
CA VAL A 361 -23.03 2.33 -0.96
C VAL A 361 -21.75 2.91 -0.35
N MET A 362 -21.55 4.23 -0.43
CA MET A 362 -20.37 4.91 0.12
C MET A 362 -20.20 4.68 1.63
N VAL A 363 -21.29 4.73 2.40
CA VAL A 363 -21.21 4.49 3.85
C VAL A 363 -20.93 3.03 4.16
N GLY A 364 -21.56 2.09 3.46
CA GLY A 364 -21.30 0.65 3.62
C GLY A 364 -19.84 0.29 3.38
N ASP A 365 -19.31 0.69 2.23
CA ASP A 365 -17.92 0.43 1.85
C ASP A 365 -16.93 1.19 2.74
N GLY A 366 -17.27 2.42 3.17
CA GLY A 366 -16.47 3.19 4.12
C GLY A 366 -16.34 2.50 5.47
N VAL A 367 -17.42 1.94 6.02
CA VAL A 367 -17.39 1.16 7.27
C VAL A 367 -16.57 -0.12 7.09
N GLN A 368 -16.67 -0.78 5.93
CA GLN A 368 -15.88 -1.97 5.63
C GLN A 368 -14.37 -1.70 5.64
N ILE A 369 -13.95 -0.66 4.91
CA ILE A 369 -12.54 -0.28 4.79
C ILE A 369 -11.99 0.20 6.13
N LEU A 370 -12.76 1.02 6.87
CA LEU A 370 -12.37 1.49 8.19
C LEU A 370 -12.23 0.33 9.18
N GLY A 371 -13.20 -0.59 9.19
CA GLY A 371 -13.14 -1.79 10.01
C GLY A 371 -11.94 -2.66 9.67
N MET A 372 -11.66 -2.86 8.37
CA MET A 372 -10.51 -3.64 7.90
C MET A 372 -9.20 -3.00 8.37
N ALA A 373 -9.07 -1.68 8.25
CA ALA A 373 -7.88 -0.96 8.70
C ALA A 373 -7.66 -1.12 10.21
N VAL A 374 -8.71 -0.91 11.03
CA VAL A 374 -8.62 -1.03 12.50
C VAL A 374 -8.25 -2.45 12.92
N VAL A 375 -8.93 -3.46 12.38
CA VAL A 375 -8.65 -4.88 12.71
C VAL A 375 -7.25 -5.26 12.26
N THR A 376 -6.84 -4.87 11.06
CA THR A 376 -5.50 -5.19 10.54
C THR A 376 -4.40 -4.55 11.40
N ILE A 377 -4.56 -3.28 11.79
CA ILE A 377 -3.61 -2.58 12.66
C ILE A 377 -3.53 -3.25 14.03
N LEU A 378 -4.66 -3.68 14.60
CA LEU A 378 -4.70 -4.35 15.90
C LEU A 378 -3.92 -5.68 15.85
N PHE A 379 -4.17 -6.52 14.84
CA PHE A 379 -3.46 -7.79 14.69
C PHE A 379 -1.98 -7.62 14.31
N ALA A 380 -1.64 -6.56 13.55
CA ALA A 380 -0.25 -6.19 13.28
C ALA A 380 0.46 -5.73 14.55
N ALA A 381 -0.19 -4.92 15.39
CA ALA A 381 0.35 -4.46 16.67
C ALA A 381 0.55 -5.59 17.70
N LEU A 382 -0.29 -6.62 17.66
CA LEU A 382 -0.11 -7.85 18.45
C LEU A 382 1.01 -8.76 17.91
N GLY A 383 1.60 -8.44 16.74
CA GLY A 383 2.70 -9.20 16.15
C GLY A 383 2.28 -10.42 15.31
N PHE A 384 0.97 -10.70 15.16
CA PHE A 384 0.48 -11.82 14.36
C PHE A 384 0.69 -11.63 12.85
N MET A 385 0.76 -10.37 12.39
CA MET A 385 1.04 -10.02 10.99
C MET A 385 2.33 -9.19 10.90
N SER A 386 3.45 -9.85 11.18
CA SER A 386 4.77 -9.24 11.06
C SER A 386 5.21 -9.12 9.60
N PRO A 387 5.93 -8.05 9.21
CA PRO A 387 6.63 -7.97 7.92
C PRO A 387 7.59 -9.15 7.66
N ALA A 388 8.00 -9.85 8.72
CA ALA A 388 8.81 -11.06 8.65
C ALA A 388 8.14 -12.22 7.89
N SER A 389 6.80 -12.25 7.86
CA SER A 389 6.04 -13.21 7.07
C SER A 389 5.54 -12.52 5.80
N ARG A 390 6.19 -12.80 4.68
CA ARG A 390 5.92 -12.18 3.38
C ARG A 390 4.50 -12.50 2.93
N GLY A 391 3.81 -11.51 2.37
CA GLY A 391 2.43 -11.67 1.88
C GLY A 391 1.33 -11.89 2.94
N THR A 392 1.66 -12.20 4.20
CA THR A 392 0.68 -12.42 5.27
C THR A 392 -0.17 -11.19 5.54
N LEU A 393 0.43 -9.99 5.53
CA LEU A 393 -0.30 -8.74 5.76
C LEU A 393 -1.38 -8.52 4.69
N ILE A 394 -1.05 -8.69 3.40
CA ILE A 394 -2.03 -8.54 2.32
C ILE A 394 -3.08 -9.64 2.36
N THR A 395 -2.67 -10.88 2.61
CA THR A 395 -3.60 -12.01 2.75
C THR A 395 -4.58 -11.78 3.90
N GLY A 396 -4.08 -11.27 5.04
CA GLY A 396 -4.88 -10.91 6.21
C GLY A 396 -5.82 -9.74 5.93
N MET A 397 -5.36 -8.69 5.24
CA MET A 397 -6.22 -7.58 4.80
C MET A 397 -7.37 -8.08 3.92
N LEU A 398 -7.09 -8.94 2.94
CA LEU A 398 -8.12 -9.54 2.09
C LEU A 398 -9.10 -10.38 2.90
N PHE A 399 -8.60 -11.21 3.82
CA PHE A 399 -9.45 -12.01 4.70
C PHE A 399 -10.39 -11.16 5.56
N PHE A 400 -9.88 -10.12 6.22
CA PHE A 400 -10.70 -9.21 7.01
C PHE A 400 -11.67 -8.41 6.15
N TYR A 401 -11.24 -7.99 4.96
CA TYR A 401 -12.11 -7.32 3.99
C TYR A 401 -13.32 -8.19 3.63
N LEU A 402 -13.12 -9.48 3.36
CA LEU A 402 -14.19 -10.42 3.03
C LEU A 402 -15.20 -10.58 4.19
N ILE A 403 -14.70 -10.78 5.42
CA ILE A 403 -15.57 -10.98 6.60
C ILE A 403 -16.35 -9.72 6.95
N LEU A 404 -15.70 -8.56 6.90
CA LEU A 404 -16.32 -7.28 7.21
C LEU A 404 -17.34 -6.83 6.16
N GLY A 405 -17.46 -7.55 5.04
CA GLY A 405 -18.58 -7.39 4.09
C GLY A 405 -19.95 -7.54 4.76
N ILE A 406 -20.08 -8.37 5.80
CA ILE A 406 -21.32 -8.49 6.58
C ILE A 406 -21.67 -7.16 7.26
N VAL A 407 -20.67 -6.48 7.82
CA VAL A 407 -20.84 -5.19 8.49
C VAL A 407 -21.21 -4.12 7.46
N ALA A 408 -20.55 -4.11 6.31
CA ALA A 408 -20.84 -3.21 5.19
C ALA A 408 -22.31 -3.29 4.75
N GLY A 409 -22.79 -4.52 4.46
CA GLY A 409 -24.17 -4.76 4.06
C GLY A 409 -25.18 -4.37 5.13
N TYR A 410 -24.87 -4.64 6.41
CA TYR A 410 -25.72 -4.27 7.54
C TYR A 410 -25.93 -2.75 7.63
N PHE A 411 -24.86 -1.96 7.63
CA PHE A 411 -24.96 -0.51 7.74
C PHE A 411 -25.59 0.13 6.49
N ALA A 412 -25.22 -0.33 5.29
CA ALA A 412 -25.79 0.18 4.05
C ALA A 412 -27.31 -0.03 3.97
N VAL A 413 -27.80 -1.23 4.27
CA VAL A 413 -29.24 -1.53 4.24
C VAL A 413 -29.97 -0.85 5.39
N ARG A 414 -29.34 -0.71 6.56
CA ARG A 414 -29.95 0.00 7.69
C ARG A 414 -30.18 1.48 7.36
N ILE A 415 -29.22 2.13 6.72
CA ILE A 415 -29.36 3.53 6.25
C ILE A 415 -30.39 3.63 5.13
N TRP A 416 -30.43 2.67 4.20
CA TRP A 416 -31.47 2.64 3.18
C TRP A 416 -32.88 2.59 3.78
N LYS A 417 -33.06 1.72 4.78
CA LYS A 417 -34.32 1.58 5.51
C LYS A 417 -34.69 2.86 6.27
N THR A 418 -33.71 3.59 6.83
CA THR A 418 -33.98 4.87 7.52
C THR A 418 -34.38 5.97 6.56
N LEU A 419 -33.73 6.06 5.41
CA LEU A 419 -34.06 7.04 4.37
C LEU A 419 -35.44 6.79 3.74
N LYS A 420 -35.92 5.54 3.75
CA LYS A 420 -37.25 5.15 3.29
C LYS A 420 -38.30 5.03 4.40
N CYS A 421 -38.09 5.68 5.55
CA CYS A 421 -39.06 5.69 6.65
C CYS A 421 -39.53 4.29 7.10
N GLY A 422 -38.61 3.33 7.14
CA GLY A 422 -38.88 1.96 7.61
C GLY A 422 -39.23 0.94 6.51
N ASP A 423 -39.40 1.37 5.25
CA ASP A 423 -39.62 0.45 4.15
C ASP A 423 -38.33 -0.33 3.81
N HIS A 424 -38.47 -1.65 3.70
CA HIS A 424 -37.37 -2.59 3.40
C HIS A 424 -37.28 -2.92 1.90
N SER A 425 -38.17 -2.36 1.06
CA SER A 425 -38.17 -2.62 -0.38
C SER A 425 -36.83 -2.27 -1.03
N GLY A 426 -36.29 -3.21 -1.82
CA GLY A 426 -35.07 -3.03 -2.59
C GLY A 426 -33.75 -3.24 -1.83
N TRP A 427 -33.77 -3.78 -0.60
CA TRP A 427 -32.56 -4.05 0.20
C TRP A 427 -31.52 -4.94 -0.52
N VAL A 428 -31.99 -5.89 -1.34
CA VAL A 428 -31.12 -6.77 -2.16
C VAL A 428 -30.33 -5.95 -3.17
N GLY A 429 -30.98 -4.97 -3.83
CA GLY A 429 -30.34 -4.11 -4.82
C GLY A 429 -29.30 -3.17 -4.21
N VAL A 430 -29.52 -2.71 -2.97
CA VAL A 430 -28.53 -1.92 -2.23
C VAL A 430 -27.32 -2.77 -1.88
N SER A 431 -27.55 -3.95 -1.29
CA SER A 431 -26.48 -4.86 -0.87
C SER A 431 -25.62 -5.33 -2.05
N TRP A 432 -26.25 -5.63 -3.19
CA TRP A 432 -25.55 -5.97 -4.42
C TRP A 432 -24.65 -4.83 -4.92
N ARG A 433 -25.11 -3.58 -4.84
CA ARG A 433 -24.33 -2.42 -5.26
C ARG A 433 -23.17 -2.12 -4.32
N VAL A 434 -23.34 -2.31 -3.01
CA VAL A 434 -22.22 -2.24 -2.05
C VAL A 434 -21.14 -3.25 -2.45
N ALA A 435 -21.54 -4.51 -2.66
CA ALA A 435 -20.59 -5.56 -3.00
C ALA A 435 -19.88 -5.38 -4.37
N CYS A 436 -20.53 -4.70 -5.33
CA CYS A 436 -20.05 -4.67 -6.72
C CYS A 436 -19.52 -3.31 -7.20
N PHE A 437 -19.94 -2.19 -6.61
CA PHE A 437 -19.66 -0.86 -7.17
C PHE A 437 -18.20 -0.46 -7.04
N PHE A 438 -17.69 -0.27 -5.82
CA PHE A 438 -16.27 0.07 -5.61
C PHE A 438 -15.32 -1.10 -5.92
N PRO A 439 -15.62 -2.34 -5.50
CA PRO A 439 -14.79 -3.50 -5.89
C PRO A 439 -14.73 -3.70 -7.40
N GLY A 440 -15.82 -3.43 -8.13
CA GLY A 440 -15.83 -3.51 -9.59
C GLY A 440 -14.99 -2.44 -10.27
N ILE A 441 -14.99 -1.21 -9.76
CA ILE A 441 -14.09 -0.15 -10.23
C ILE A 441 -12.63 -0.55 -9.99
N ALA A 442 -12.31 -1.04 -8.78
CA ALA A 442 -10.96 -1.49 -8.44
C ALA A 442 -10.51 -2.66 -9.32
N PHE A 443 -11.38 -3.63 -9.57
CA PHE A 443 -11.10 -4.77 -10.46
C PHE A 443 -10.91 -4.35 -11.91
N LEU A 444 -11.66 -3.36 -12.39
CA LEU A 444 -11.48 -2.80 -13.73
C LEU A 444 -10.11 -2.11 -13.86
N ILE A 445 -9.73 -1.29 -12.87
CA ILE A 445 -8.41 -0.65 -12.82
C ILE A 445 -7.32 -1.71 -12.80
N LEU A 446 -7.43 -2.72 -11.93
CA LEU A 446 -6.50 -3.84 -11.84
C LEU A 446 -6.36 -4.55 -13.18
N THR A 447 -7.47 -4.84 -13.85
CA THR A 447 -7.48 -5.52 -15.14
C THR A 447 -6.78 -4.68 -16.21
N THR A 448 -7.06 -3.38 -16.29
CA THR A 448 -6.39 -2.47 -17.23
C THR A 448 -4.89 -2.38 -16.98
N LEU A 449 -4.47 -2.19 -15.72
CA LEU A 449 -3.05 -2.14 -15.36
C LEU A 449 -2.36 -3.48 -15.64
N ASN A 450 -3.03 -4.60 -15.39
CA ASN A 450 -2.49 -5.92 -15.66
C ASN A 450 -2.27 -6.17 -17.15
N PHE A 451 -3.16 -5.70 -18.03
CA PHE A 451 -2.94 -5.76 -19.48
C PHE A 451 -1.69 -4.96 -19.91
N LEU A 452 -1.45 -3.80 -19.28
CA LEU A 452 -0.23 -3.00 -19.54
C LEU A 452 1.02 -3.74 -19.07
N LEU A 453 1.01 -4.30 -17.85
CA LEU A 453 2.13 -5.07 -17.31
C LEU A 453 2.42 -6.31 -18.15
N TRP A 454 1.38 -7.01 -18.60
CA TRP A 454 1.52 -8.17 -19.46
C TRP A 454 2.15 -7.80 -20.82
N GLY A 455 1.72 -6.69 -21.42
CA GLY A 455 2.32 -6.16 -22.66
C GLY A 455 3.80 -5.77 -22.51
N SER A 456 4.24 -5.43 -21.30
CA SER A 456 5.65 -5.13 -21.00
C SER A 456 6.51 -6.35 -20.65
N HIS A 457 5.94 -7.56 -20.64
CA HIS A 457 6.59 -8.78 -20.16
C HIS A 457 7.12 -8.69 -18.71
N SER A 458 6.48 -7.86 -17.87
CA SER A 458 6.83 -7.72 -16.45
C SER A 458 6.31 -8.90 -15.63
N THR A 459 7.04 -9.30 -14.58
CA THR A 459 6.57 -10.30 -13.61
C THR A 459 5.53 -9.78 -12.64
N GLY A 460 5.33 -8.46 -12.58
CA GLY A 460 4.22 -7.86 -11.85
C GLY A 460 2.85 -8.16 -12.47
N ALA A 461 2.82 -8.70 -13.69
CA ALA A 461 1.59 -9.17 -14.31
C ALA A 461 1.06 -10.40 -13.56
N ILE A 462 -0.13 -10.26 -13.01
CA ILE A 462 -0.85 -11.30 -12.29
C ILE A 462 -1.28 -12.40 -13.28
N PRO A 463 -1.00 -13.69 -13.00
CA PRO A 463 -1.42 -14.79 -13.86
C PRO A 463 -2.94 -14.93 -13.90
N ILE A 464 -3.47 -15.41 -15.03
CA ILE A 464 -4.92 -15.59 -15.25
C ILE A 464 -5.57 -16.49 -14.18
N SER A 465 -4.84 -17.49 -13.69
CA SER A 465 -5.30 -18.36 -12.59
C SER A 465 -5.65 -17.55 -11.33
N LEU A 466 -4.84 -16.56 -10.98
CA LEU A 466 -5.08 -15.71 -9.82
C LEU A 466 -6.30 -14.81 -10.03
N PHE A 467 -6.51 -14.29 -11.24
CA PHE A 467 -7.73 -13.54 -11.57
C PHE A 467 -8.99 -14.35 -11.32
N ILE A 468 -8.98 -15.63 -11.71
CA ILE A 468 -10.11 -16.53 -11.47
C ILE A 468 -10.30 -16.74 -9.97
N VAL A 469 -9.23 -16.94 -9.20
CA VAL A 469 -9.31 -17.07 -7.73
C VAL A 469 -9.89 -15.81 -7.08
N LEU A 470 -9.43 -14.62 -7.48
CA LEU A 470 -9.96 -13.35 -6.95
C LEU A 470 -11.43 -13.15 -7.31
N LEU A 471 -11.85 -13.50 -8.53
CA LEU A 471 -13.25 -13.47 -8.95
C LEU A 471 -14.11 -14.44 -8.12
N LEU A 472 -13.63 -15.65 -7.85
CA LEU A 472 -14.33 -16.61 -7.00
C LEU A 472 -14.43 -16.11 -5.56
N LEU A 473 -13.36 -15.56 -4.97
CA LEU A 473 -13.40 -14.95 -3.63
C LEU A 473 -14.40 -13.78 -3.57
N TRP A 474 -14.47 -12.97 -4.62
CA TRP A 474 -15.39 -11.84 -4.70
C TRP A 474 -16.85 -12.29 -4.85
N PHE A 475 -17.19 -13.10 -5.85
CA PHE A 475 -18.58 -13.49 -6.14
C PHE A 475 -19.11 -14.62 -5.27
N CYS A 476 -18.27 -15.57 -4.85
CA CYS A 476 -18.72 -16.73 -4.05
C CYS A 476 -18.66 -16.48 -2.54
N ILE A 477 -17.85 -15.54 -2.06
CA ILE A 477 -17.70 -15.26 -0.63
C ILE A 477 -18.16 -13.84 -0.29
N SER A 478 -17.53 -12.82 -0.88
CA SER A 478 -17.83 -11.42 -0.51
C SER A 478 -19.29 -11.02 -0.78
N VAL A 479 -19.83 -11.33 -1.97
CA VAL A 479 -21.21 -11.00 -2.34
C VAL A 479 -22.25 -11.71 -1.44
N PRO A 480 -22.16 -13.02 -1.14
CA PRO A 480 -23.08 -13.65 -0.19
C PRO A 480 -22.95 -13.11 1.25
N LEU A 481 -21.74 -12.79 1.72
CA LEU A 481 -21.54 -12.23 3.05
C LEU A 481 -22.17 -10.84 3.18
N THR A 482 -21.95 -9.97 2.20
CA THR A 482 -22.58 -8.63 2.15
C THR A 482 -24.10 -8.72 2.06
N LEU A 483 -24.65 -9.66 1.29
CA LEU A 483 -26.10 -9.92 1.25
C LEU A 483 -26.64 -10.41 2.60
N THR A 484 -25.89 -11.28 3.29
CA THR A 484 -26.24 -11.76 4.63
C THR A 484 -26.28 -10.60 5.63
N GLY A 485 -25.27 -9.72 5.57
CA GLY A 485 -25.25 -8.47 6.31
C GLY A 485 -26.46 -7.58 6.01
N GLY A 486 -26.79 -7.42 4.73
CA GLY A 486 -27.96 -6.68 4.28
C GLY A 486 -29.27 -7.26 4.79
N PHE A 487 -29.41 -8.58 4.83
CA PHE A 487 -30.57 -9.26 5.41
C PHE A 487 -30.73 -8.97 6.92
N LEU A 488 -29.62 -8.94 7.66
CA LEU A 488 -29.62 -8.53 9.07
C LEU A 488 -29.98 -7.05 9.23
N GLY A 489 -29.49 -6.19 8.34
CA GLY A 489 -29.82 -4.76 8.29
C GLY A 489 -31.30 -4.50 8.00
N ALA A 490 -31.90 -5.30 7.11
CA ALA A 490 -33.32 -5.20 6.78
C ALA A 490 -34.22 -5.60 7.97
N LYS A 491 -33.80 -6.59 8.76
CA LYS A 491 -34.48 -7.02 10.00
C LYS A 491 -34.29 -6.04 11.15
N ALA A 492 -33.17 -5.34 11.21
CA ALA A 492 -32.89 -4.39 12.28
C ALA A 492 -33.92 -3.24 12.31
N PRO A 493 -34.23 -2.68 13.50
CA PRO A 493 -35.06 -1.50 13.59
C PRO A 493 -34.38 -0.33 12.86
N HIS A 494 -35.20 0.45 12.15
CA HIS A 494 -34.72 1.67 11.53
C HIS A 494 -34.39 2.70 12.63
N ILE A 495 -33.38 3.52 12.38
CA ILE A 495 -33.02 4.66 13.21
C ILE A 495 -34.12 5.73 13.05
N GLU A 496 -34.75 6.10 14.16
CA GLU A 496 -35.74 7.17 14.20
C GLU A 496 -35.01 8.52 14.28
N TYR A 497 -35.37 9.45 13.40
CA TYR A 497 -34.82 10.80 13.45
C TYR A 497 -35.48 11.61 14.57
N PRO A 498 -34.72 12.47 15.27
CA PRO A 498 -35.24 13.26 16.39
C PRO A 498 -36.27 14.32 15.96
N VAL A 499 -36.39 14.60 14.66
CA VAL A 499 -37.24 15.67 14.10
C VAL A 499 -37.99 15.16 12.88
N ARG A 500 -39.24 15.62 12.70
CA ARG A 500 -40.03 15.34 11.49
C ARG A 500 -39.47 16.11 10.29
N THR A 501 -39.38 15.43 9.15
CA THR A 501 -38.89 16.01 7.90
C THR A 501 -39.99 16.76 7.14
N ASN A 502 -39.64 17.87 6.49
CA ASN A 502 -40.54 18.59 5.58
C ASN A 502 -40.69 17.85 4.24
N GLN A 503 -41.89 17.86 3.67
CA GLN A 503 -42.15 17.22 2.36
C GLN A 503 -41.63 18.06 1.18
N ILE A 504 -41.70 19.39 1.28
CA ILE A 504 -41.28 20.31 0.23
C ILE A 504 -39.86 20.80 0.56
N PRO A 505 -38.88 20.66 -0.36
CA PRO A 505 -37.53 21.13 -0.10
C PRO A 505 -37.57 22.65 -0.11
N ARG A 506 -36.88 23.27 0.84
CA ARG A 506 -36.77 24.71 0.84
C ARG A 506 -35.96 25.19 -0.36
N GLU A 507 -36.38 26.30 -0.97
CA GLU A 507 -35.59 26.95 -2.01
C GLU A 507 -34.26 27.43 -1.43
N ILE A 508 -33.16 26.89 -1.98
CA ILE A 508 -31.81 27.32 -1.65
C ILE A 508 -31.51 28.54 -2.53
N PRO A 509 -31.06 29.68 -1.95
CA PRO A 509 -30.68 30.84 -2.73
C PRO A 509 -29.56 30.48 -3.73
N PRO A 510 -29.54 31.07 -4.93
CA PRO A 510 -28.57 30.73 -5.96
C PRO A 510 -27.15 30.93 -5.43
N GLN A 511 -26.38 29.85 -5.41
CA GLN A 511 -24.99 29.89 -4.95
C GLN A 511 -24.09 30.53 -6.01
N LYS A 512 -23.15 31.37 -5.57
CA LYS A 512 -22.18 32.04 -6.46
C LYS A 512 -21.22 31.08 -7.15
N TYR A 513 -20.93 29.94 -6.51
CA TYR A 513 -20.08 28.87 -7.03
C TYR A 513 -20.82 27.54 -6.97
N PRO A 514 -20.58 26.63 -7.93
CA PRO A 514 -21.20 25.32 -7.89
C PRO A 514 -20.58 24.47 -6.76
N SER A 515 -21.43 23.70 -6.07
CA SER A 515 -21.06 22.95 -4.87
C SER A 515 -19.91 21.96 -5.07
N TRP A 516 -19.77 21.38 -6.26
CA TRP A 516 -18.69 20.44 -6.59
C TRP A 516 -17.30 21.08 -6.54
N LEU A 517 -17.18 22.36 -6.88
CA LEU A 517 -15.91 23.08 -6.86
C LEU A 517 -15.42 23.32 -5.43
N LEU A 518 -16.36 23.56 -4.50
CA LEU A 518 -16.07 23.68 -3.07
C LEU A 518 -15.63 22.33 -2.47
N VAL A 519 -16.24 21.22 -2.90
CA VAL A 519 -15.84 19.86 -2.48
C VAL A 519 -14.40 19.56 -2.90
N ILE A 520 -14.02 19.91 -4.14
CA ILE A 520 -12.64 19.75 -4.62
C ILE A 520 -11.68 20.68 -3.85
N GLY A 521 -12.04 21.95 -3.65
CA GLY A 521 -11.23 22.89 -2.88
C GLY A 521 -11.00 22.44 -1.44
N ALA A 522 -12.04 21.92 -0.79
CA ALA A 522 -11.94 21.39 0.58
C ALA A 522 -11.11 20.10 0.63
N GLY A 523 -11.21 19.21 -0.35
CA GLY A 523 -10.46 17.95 -0.41
C GLY A 523 -8.99 18.12 -0.78
N THR A 524 -8.63 19.12 -1.59
CA THR A 524 -7.25 19.38 -2.00
C THR A 524 -6.34 19.83 -0.86
N LEU A 525 -6.88 20.51 0.16
CA LEU A 525 -6.10 20.96 1.32
C LEU A 525 -5.60 19.80 2.19
N PRO A 526 -6.45 18.87 2.70
CA PRO A 526 -5.99 17.66 3.37
C PRO A 526 -5.11 16.78 2.48
N PHE A 527 -5.44 16.66 1.19
CA PHE A 527 -4.64 15.87 0.25
C PHE A 527 -3.21 16.42 0.14
N GLY A 528 -3.05 17.74 -0.04
CA GLY A 528 -1.74 18.39 -0.12
C GLY A 528 -0.93 18.25 1.18
N LEU A 529 -1.58 18.34 2.35
CA LEU A 529 -0.93 18.15 3.65
C LEU A 529 -0.45 16.72 3.87
N SER A 530 -1.28 15.73 3.50
CA SER A 530 -0.91 14.32 3.56
C SER A 530 0.24 14.00 2.60
N LEU A 531 0.21 14.56 1.38
CA LEU A 531 1.25 14.36 0.37
C LEU A 531 2.59 14.97 0.81
N LEU A 532 2.58 16.17 1.39
CA LEU A 532 3.78 16.76 1.99
C LEU A 532 4.33 15.86 3.09
N SER A 533 3.47 15.38 4.00
CA SER A 533 3.88 14.51 5.10
C SER A 533 4.48 13.19 4.59
N PHE A 534 3.90 12.60 3.54
CA PHE A 534 4.41 11.41 2.88
C PHE A 534 5.76 11.67 2.20
N GLN A 535 5.90 12.79 1.50
CA GLN A 535 7.15 13.20 0.86
C GLN A 535 8.28 13.34 1.87
N TYR A 536 8.05 13.99 3.02
CA TYR A 536 9.05 14.11 4.09
C TYR A 536 9.47 12.73 4.64
N PHE A 537 8.54 11.77 4.68
CA PHE A 537 8.83 10.41 5.11
C PHE A 537 9.72 9.64 4.10
N ASP A 538 9.51 9.87 2.80
CA ASP A 538 10.28 9.25 1.71
C ASP A 538 11.69 9.86 1.55
N VAL A 539 11.83 11.19 1.73
CA VAL A 539 13.14 11.87 1.76
C VAL A 539 14.05 11.28 2.84
N ASP A 540 13.49 10.92 3.99
CA ASP A 540 14.22 10.33 5.13
C ASP A 540 14.65 8.87 4.89
N LEU A 541 13.98 8.13 3.99
CA LEU A 541 14.30 6.72 3.67
C LEU A 541 15.52 6.56 2.73
N GLY A 542 16.21 7.66 2.38
CA GLY A 542 17.49 7.59 1.68
C GLY A 542 17.39 7.42 0.16
N THR A 543 16.23 7.62 -0.44
CA THR A 543 16.04 7.68 -1.91
C THR A 543 16.56 9.03 -2.45
N LYS A 544 17.86 9.30 -2.25
CA LYS A 544 18.50 10.62 -2.45
C LYS A 544 18.46 11.15 -3.88
N HIS A 545 18.07 10.38 -4.89
CA HIS A 545 18.19 10.80 -6.29
C HIS A 545 16.90 11.34 -6.91
N TRP A 546 15.75 10.74 -6.60
CA TRP A 546 14.45 11.18 -7.14
C TRP A 546 13.93 12.45 -6.48
N VAL A 547 14.08 12.53 -5.15
CA VAL A 547 13.67 13.69 -4.37
C VAL A 547 14.44 14.94 -4.78
N ILE A 548 15.74 14.86 -5.10
CA ILE A 548 16.51 16.04 -5.52
C ILE A 548 16.09 16.54 -6.91
N LYS A 549 15.71 15.64 -7.84
CA LYS A 549 15.17 16.00 -9.15
C LYS A 549 13.79 16.67 -9.05
N LEU A 550 12.91 16.15 -8.20
CA LEU A 550 11.62 16.79 -7.87
C LEU A 550 11.83 18.10 -7.10
N TRP A 551 12.70 18.14 -6.09
CA TRP A 551 13.01 19.33 -5.29
C TRP A 551 13.51 20.52 -6.14
N LYS A 552 14.30 20.24 -7.18
CA LYS A 552 14.80 21.27 -8.11
C LYS A 552 13.71 21.81 -9.06
N HIS A 553 12.68 21.02 -9.36
CA HIS A 553 11.57 21.41 -10.23
C HIS A 553 10.37 21.97 -9.44
N ASP A 554 10.15 21.49 -8.22
CA ASP A 554 8.98 21.79 -7.38
C ASP A 554 9.17 23.00 -6.46
N HIS A 555 10.39 23.49 -6.22
CA HIS A 555 10.58 24.78 -5.52
C HIS A 555 9.84 25.94 -6.22
N VAL A 556 9.69 25.86 -7.54
CA VAL A 556 8.92 26.83 -8.32
C VAL A 556 7.42 26.59 -8.17
N GLN A 557 6.96 25.34 -8.13
CA GLN A 557 5.55 24.98 -8.01
C GLN A 557 5.01 25.16 -6.57
N ILE A 558 5.76 24.78 -5.54
CA ILE A 558 5.39 24.95 -4.13
C ILE A 558 5.35 26.43 -3.76
N SER A 559 6.27 27.27 -4.26
CA SER A 559 6.20 28.72 -4.04
C SER A 559 5.06 29.39 -4.81
N ARG A 560 4.60 28.79 -5.92
CA ARG A 560 3.41 29.23 -6.66
C ARG A 560 2.14 28.74 -6.00
N PHE A 561 2.12 27.53 -5.44
CA PHE A 561 0.98 26.94 -4.77
C PHE A 561 0.74 27.56 -3.38
N THR A 562 1.79 27.86 -2.62
CA THR A 562 1.67 28.64 -1.37
C THR A 562 1.28 30.09 -1.65
N ARG A 563 1.74 30.71 -2.75
CA ARG A 563 1.22 32.01 -3.22
C ARG A 563 -0.23 31.93 -3.69
N LEU A 564 -0.66 30.83 -4.30
CA LEU A 564 -2.04 30.62 -4.71
C LEU A 564 -2.94 30.41 -3.48
N GLN A 565 -2.50 29.63 -2.50
CA GLN A 565 -3.20 29.46 -1.22
C GLN A 565 -3.25 30.77 -0.42
N ALA A 566 -2.16 31.54 -0.39
CA ALA A 566 -2.15 32.88 0.22
C ALA A 566 -3.08 33.85 -0.51
N SER A 567 -3.11 33.87 -1.85
CA SER A 567 -4.08 34.67 -2.63
C SER A 567 -5.53 34.22 -2.44
N ILE A 568 -5.78 32.92 -2.26
CA ILE A 568 -7.12 32.39 -1.99
C ILE A 568 -7.55 32.74 -0.55
N LEU A 569 -6.63 32.63 0.42
CA LEU A 569 -6.86 33.05 1.81
C LEU A 569 -7.04 34.56 1.92
N ASP A 570 -6.26 35.38 1.22
CA ASP A 570 -6.40 36.85 1.17
C ASP A 570 -7.66 37.27 0.42
N GLY A 571 -8.04 36.54 -0.64
CA GLY A 571 -9.33 36.73 -1.32
C GLY A 571 -10.52 36.40 -0.43
N LEU A 572 -10.41 35.37 0.41
CA LEU A 572 -11.40 35.03 1.44
C LEU A 572 -11.38 36.05 2.59
N TYR A 573 -10.22 36.55 2.99
CA TYR A 573 -10.08 37.56 4.05
C TYR A 573 -10.63 38.94 3.61
N GLY A 574 -10.39 39.34 2.36
CA GLY A 574 -10.91 40.56 1.75
C GLY A 574 -12.42 40.53 1.50
N ALA A 575 -12.97 39.36 1.15
CA ALA A 575 -14.42 39.18 1.03
C ALA A 575 -15.15 39.27 2.38
N PHE A 576 -14.49 38.95 3.50
CA PHE A 576 -15.07 39.03 4.84
C PHE A 576 -14.97 40.43 5.49
N TYR A 577 -14.08 41.31 5.03
CA TYR A 577 -13.92 42.68 5.58
C TYR A 577 -14.59 43.80 4.77
N SER A 578 -15.12 43.52 3.56
CA SER A 578 -15.91 44.49 2.80
C SER A 578 -17.38 44.53 3.25
N LYS A 579 -17.60 44.87 4.52
CA LYS A 579 -18.88 45.39 5.02
C LYS A 579 -18.59 46.55 5.97
N ARG A 580 -18.31 47.71 5.39
CA ARG A 580 -18.45 49.00 6.05
C ARG A 580 -19.33 49.84 5.13
N CYS A 581 -20.58 50.06 5.53
CA CYS A 581 -21.49 50.98 4.85
C CYS A 581 -20.86 52.39 4.84
N PRO A 582 -20.98 53.17 3.76
CA PRO A 582 -20.66 54.59 3.81
C PRO A 582 -21.84 55.35 4.42
N ASP A 583 -21.54 56.21 5.40
CA ASP A 583 -22.49 57.17 5.97
C ASP A 583 -23.04 58.12 4.89
N PRO A 584 -24.33 58.50 4.94
CA PRO A 584 -24.84 59.62 4.16
C PRO A 584 -24.31 60.91 4.80
N TRP A 585 -24.06 61.95 4.00
CA TRP A 585 -23.58 63.29 4.40
C TRP A 585 -22.05 63.52 4.39
N SER A 586 -21.48 63.62 3.18
CA SER A 586 -20.36 64.54 2.92
C SER A 586 -20.18 64.80 1.42
N LEU A 587 -20.65 65.95 0.92
CA LEU A 587 -20.12 66.62 -0.27
C LEU A 587 -18.98 67.56 0.19
N PRO A 588 -17.88 67.74 -0.58
CA PRO A 588 -17.83 68.93 -1.46
C PRO A 588 -16.95 68.84 -2.75
N LEU A 589 -17.34 69.70 -3.70
CA LEU A 589 -16.64 70.37 -4.83
C LEU A 589 -15.15 70.09 -5.14
N HIS A 590 -14.80 69.89 -6.44
CA HIS A 590 -14.10 70.89 -7.28
C HIS A 590 -13.79 70.45 -8.75
N SER A 591 -14.01 71.42 -9.66
CA SER A 591 -13.34 71.75 -10.95
C SER A 591 -13.28 70.79 -12.17
N LEU A 592 -13.95 71.25 -13.25
CA LEU A 592 -13.74 70.97 -14.69
C LEU A 592 -12.33 71.35 -15.20
N PRO A 593 -11.92 70.87 -16.40
CA PRO A 593 -11.84 71.80 -17.53
C PRO A 593 -12.34 71.28 -18.90
N LEU A 594 -13.14 72.15 -19.55
CA LEU A 594 -13.19 72.63 -20.95
C LEU A 594 -13.09 71.69 -22.21
N ARG A 595 -14.19 71.79 -22.98
CA ARG A 595 -14.59 71.48 -24.38
C ARG A 595 -13.62 71.93 -25.52
N PRO A 596 -13.71 71.46 -26.80
CA PRO A 596 -14.86 71.73 -27.72
C PRO A 596 -15.26 70.64 -28.76
N ILE A 597 -16.56 70.38 -28.98
CA ILE A 597 -17.50 70.88 -30.04
C ILE A 597 -17.32 70.25 -31.45
N SER A 598 -18.27 69.38 -31.85
CA SER A 598 -19.05 69.53 -33.09
C SER A 598 -20.33 68.67 -33.06
N ARG A 599 -21.42 69.25 -33.58
CA ARG A 599 -22.83 68.83 -33.51
C ARG A 599 -23.24 67.79 -34.59
N PRO A 600 -24.48 67.27 -34.58
CA PRO A 600 -24.87 65.95 -35.09
C PRO A 600 -25.50 65.99 -36.50
N THR A 601 -25.70 64.81 -37.10
CA THR A 601 -26.63 64.60 -38.21
C THR A 601 -27.58 63.44 -37.91
N LEU A 602 -28.88 63.77 -37.88
CA LEU A 602 -29.99 62.83 -38.06
C LEU A 602 -29.93 62.19 -39.44
N SER A 603 -30.34 60.92 -39.54
CA SER A 603 -31.10 60.43 -40.68
C SER A 603 -32.08 59.35 -40.23
N LEU A 604 -33.37 59.66 -40.35
CA LEU A 604 -34.45 58.68 -40.37
C LEU A 604 -34.27 57.73 -41.56
N HIS A 605 -34.57 56.44 -41.37
CA HIS A 605 -35.31 55.70 -42.40
C HIS A 605 -36.20 54.62 -41.78
N GLU A 606 -37.39 54.58 -42.36
CA GLU A 606 -38.63 53.91 -41.97
C GLU A 606 -38.74 52.43 -42.39
N SER A 607 -39.45 51.69 -41.52
CA SER A 607 -40.54 50.74 -41.84
C SER A 607 -40.26 49.23 -42.07
N LYS A 608 -41.30 48.50 -41.62
CA LYS A 608 -41.69 47.09 -41.84
C LYS A 608 -40.94 46.09 -40.95
N GLY A 609 -41.52 45.46 -39.92
CA GLY A 609 -42.90 45.05 -39.68
C GLY A 609 -43.12 43.63 -40.19
N LEU A 610 -43.09 42.62 -39.31
CA LEU A 610 -44.09 41.55 -39.27
C LEU A 610 -43.91 40.65 -38.03
N MET A 611 -45.07 40.25 -37.52
CA MET A 611 -45.39 39.38 -36.40
C MET A 611 -45.37 37.90 -36.85
N THR A 612 -45.49 36.97 -35.88
CA THR A 612 -45.73 35.50 -36.00
C THR A 612 -44.50 34.65 -36.36
N LEU A 613 -44.18 33.56 -35.66
CA LEU A 613 -44.92 32.65 -34.78
C LEU A 613 -43.99 32.08 -33.69
#